data_AF-A0A6N8AE95-F1
#
_entry.id   AF-A0A6N8AE95-F1
#
_cell.length_a   1.000
_cell.length_b   1.000
_cell.length_c   1.000
_cell.angle_alpha   90.00
_cell.angle_beta   90.00
_cell.angle_gamma   90.00
#
_symmetry.space_group_name_H-M   'P 1'
#
loop_
_entity.id
_entity.type
_entity.pdbx_description
1 polymer ?
#
loop_
_entity_poly.entity_id
_entity_poly.type
_entity_poly.pdbx_seq_one_letter_code
_entity_poly.pdbx_strand_id
1 'polypeptide(L)'
;MSAIEMPRRLPVWQRLLYAIPLFGWMARDVADGEPEDLGYTAAAIFSMWGCSALLFGLPGLYIPALAMVPVMFLILILISRG
;
A
#
# COMPACT_ATOMS: atom_id res chain seq x y z
N MET A 1 -32.63 2.28 -23.34
CA MET A 1 -31.35 2.40 -22.58
C MET A 1 -31.43 1.43 -21.42
N SER A 2 -30.70 0.31 -21.48
CA SER A 2 -30.83 -0.86 -20.59
C SER A 2 -29.97 -0.74 -19.34
N ALA A 3 -30.59 -0.83 -18.17
CA ALA A 3 -29.98 -0.72 -16.84
C ALA A 3 -29.20 -1.98 -16.36
N ILE A 4 -28.45 -2.65 -17.25
CA ILE A 4 -27.73 -3.93 -16.96
C ILE A 4 -26.27 -3.99 -17.43
N GLU A 5 -25.68 -2.88 -17.88
CA GLU A 5 -24.23 -2.83 -18.09
C GLU A 5 -23.52 -2.69 -16.74
N MET A 6 -23.49 -3.78 -15.95
CA MET A 6 -22.54 -3.88 -14.85
C MET A 6 -21.13 -3.92 -15.45
N PRO A 7 -20.22 -3.00 -15.10
CA PRO A 7 -18.89 -3.00 -15.66
C PRO A 7 -18.13 -4.23 -15.16
N ARG A 8 -17.65 -5.00 -16.14
CA ARG A 8 -16.51 -5.92 -16.13
C ARG A 8 -16.11 -6.49 -14.75
N ARG A 9 -16.41 -7.78 -14.52
CA ARG A 9 -15.82 -8.60 -13.43
C ARG A 9 -14.35 -8.21 -13.22
N LEU A 10 -14.06 -7.54 -12.10
CA LEU A 10 -12.68 -7.25 -11.71
C LEU A 10 -11.96 -8.59 -11.50
N PRO A 11 -10.76 -8.83 -12.08
CA PRO A 11 -9.98 -10.04 -11.87
C PRO A 11 -9.86 -10.40 -10.39
N VAL A 12 -9.83 -11.71 -10.10
CA VAL A 12 -9.78 -12.25 -8.72
C VAL A 12 -8.68 -11.60 -7.88
N TRP A 13 -7.55 -11.26 -8.51
CA TRP A 13 -6.43 -10.54 -7.92
C TRP A 13 -6.77 -9.12 -7.45
N GLN A 14 -7.52 -8.33 -8.22
CA GLN A 14 -8.00 -7.01 -7.79
C GLN A 14 -8.96 -7.12 -6.62
N ARG A 15 -9.84 -8.13 -6.63
CA ARG A 15 -10.78 -8.36 -5.53
C ARG A 15 -10.08 -8.78 -4.25
N LEU A 16 -9.00 -9.55 -4.33
CA LEU A 16 -8.13 -9.88 -3.20
C LEU A 16 -7.38 -8.65 -2.67
N LEU A 17 -6.83 -7.81 -3.56
CA LEU A 17 -6.15 -6.57 -3.17
C LEU A 17 -7.13 -5.57 -2.51
N TYR A 18 -8.32 -5.40 -3.07
CA TYR A 18 -9.37 -4.55 -2.50
C TYR A 18 -10.00 -5.11 -1.23
N ALA A 19 -9.88 -6.42 -0.97
CA ALA A 19 -10.38 -7.05 0.24
C ALA A 19 -9.46 -6.85 1.45
N ILE A 20 -8.19 -6.49 1.24
CA ILE A 20 -7.29 -6.17 2.35
C ILE A 20 -7.48 -4.69 2.70
N PRO A 21 -8.09 -4.33 3.85
CA PRO A 21 -8.55 -2.97 4.12
C PRO A 21 -7.43 -1.91 4.07
N LEU A 22 -6.17 -2.28 4.33
CA LEU A 22 -5.01 -1.40 4.18
C LEU A 22 -4.56 -1.21 2.73
N PHE A 23 -4.42 -2.31 1.97
CA PHE A 23 -3.95 -2.25 0.59
C PHE A 23 -5.06 -1.86 -0.41
N GLY A 24 -6.32 -2.15 -0.10
CA GLY A 24 -7.47 -1.84 -0.93
C GLY A 24 -7.82 -0.35 -0.95
N TRP A 25 -7.50 0.38 0.12
CA TRP A 25 -7.59 1.83 0.14
C TRP A 25 -6.48 2.46 -0.72
N MET A 26 -5.22 2.09 -0.49
CA MET A 26 -4.09 2.55 -1.31
C MET A 26 -4.22 2.18 -2.79
N ALA A 27 -4.70 0.98 -3.10
CA ALA A 27 -4.86 0.53 -4.49
C ALA A 27 -6.00 1.26 -5.21
N ARG A 28 -6.97 1.81 -4.48
CA ARG A 28 -8.02 2.68 -5.03
C ARG A 28 -7.46 4.07 -5.33
N ASP A 29 -6.73 4.66 -4.39
CA ASP A 29 -6.10 5.98 -4.57
C ASP A 29 -5.04 5.99 -5.67
N VAL A 30 -4.31 4.88 -5.88
CA VAL A 30 -3.34 4.79 -7.01
C VAL A 30 -4.01 4.51 -8.36
N ALA A 31 -5.15 3.81 -8.38
CA ALA A 31 -5.82 3.45 -9.63
C ALA A 31 -6.71 4.59 -10.18
N ASP A 32 -7.32 5.37 -9.29
CA ASP A 32 -8.30 6.40 -9.62
C ASP A 32 -7.86 7.83 -9.24
N GLY A 33 -6.73 8.00 -8.52
CA GLY A 33 -6.35 9.27 -7.91
C GLY A 33 -5.56 10.23 -8.80
N GLU A 34 -5.90 11.51 -8.68
CA GLU A 34 -5.13 12.63 -9.22
C GLU A 34 -3.79 12.77 -8.47
N PRO A 35 -2.74 13.40 -9.04
CA PRO A 35 -1.41 13.45 -8.42
C PRO A 35 -1.38 14.04 -6.99
N GLU A 36 -2.40 14.80 -6.60
CA GLU A 36 -2.66 15.28 -5.25
C GLU A 36 -3.06 14.20 -4.23
N ASP A 37 -3.72 13.11 -4.65
CA ASP A 37 -4.17 12.02 -3.76
C ASP A 37 -3.02 11.16 -3.24
N LEU A 38 -1.93 11.04 -4.00
CA LEU A 38 -0.69 10.40 -3.56
C LEU A 38 -0.10 11.09 -2.32
N GLY A 39 -0.23 12.42 -2.24
CA GLY A 39 0.22 13.19 -1.08
C GLY A 39 -0.56 12.85 0.19
N TYR A 40 -1.89 12.76 0.09
CA TYR A 40 -2.75 12.38 1.21
C TYR A 40 -2.51 10.94 1.66
N THR A 41 -2.29 10.02 0.71
CA THR A 41 -1.91 8.64 1.01
C THR A 41 -0.60 8.58 1.79
N ALA A 42 0.45 9.27 1.32
CA ALA A 42 1.75 9.28 1.99
C ALA A 42 1.66 9.89 3.40
N ALA A 43 0.90 10.99 3.56
CA ALA A 43 0.66 11.60 4.86
C ALA A 43 -0.07 10.64 5.82
N ALA A 44 -1.09 9.92 5.35
CA ALA A 44 -1.82 8.94 6.17
C ALA A 44 -0.93 7.79 6.66
N ILE A 45 -0.06 7.24 5.80
CA ILE A 45 0.93 6.22 6.20
C ILE A 45 1.86 6.77 7.27
N PHE A 46 2.39 7.99 7.07
CA PHE A 46 3.33 8.60 7.98
C PHE A 46 2.68 8.89 9.34
N SER A 47 1.44 9.38 9.35
CA SER A 47 0.66 9.55 10.57
C SER A 47 0.40 8.22 11.29
N MET A 48 0.04 7.16 10.55
CA MET A 48 -0.17 5.84 11.12
C MET A 48 1.11 5.28 11.76
N TRP A 49 2.26 5.49 11.10
CA TRP A 49 3.57 5.13 11.64
C TRP A 49 3.91 5.94 12.90
N GLY A 50 3.68 7.26 12.88
CA GLY A 50 3.84 8.12 14.04
C GLY A 50 2.99 7.65 15.23
N CYS A 51 1.73 7.27 15.00
CA CYS A 51 0.88 6.67 16.03
C CYS A 51 1.47 5.36 16.58
N SER A 52 2.01 4.49 15.72
CA SER A 52 2.70 3.27 16.16
C SER A 52 3.89 3.58 17.08
N ALA A 53 4.69 4.58 16.73
CA ALA A 53 5.81 5.01 17.57
C ALA A 53 5.36 5.57 18.93
N LEU A 54 4.24 6.29 18.98
CA LEU A 54 3.67 6.81 20.23
C LEU A 54 3.06 5.72 21.11
N LEU A 55 2.38 4.73 20.52
CA LEU A 55 1.73 3.64 21.26
C LEU A 55 2.71 2.59 21.75
N PHE A 56 3.69 2.22 20.91
CA PHE A 56 4.59 1.10 21.17
C PHE A 56 6.04 1.51 21.44
N GLY A 57 6.37 2.81 21.36
CA GLY A 57 7.70 3.34 21.58
C GLY A 57 8.69 2.96 20.48
N LEU A 58 9.94 2.67 20.88
CA LEU A 58 11.03 2.26 19.98
C LEU A 58 10.65 1.09 19.05
N PRO A 59 9.98 0.01 19.52
CA PRO A 59 9.49 -1.06 18.64
C PRO A 59 8.65 -0.56 17.46
N GLY A 60 7.72 0.38 17.69
CA GLY A 60 6.87 0.94 16.63
C GLY A 60 7.66 1.68 15.55
N LEU A 61 8.83 2.23 15.90
CA LEU A 61 9.75 2.87 14.97
C LEU A 61 10.59 1.85 14.17
N TYR A 62 11.06 0.77 14.83
CA TYR A 62 11.97 -0.20 14.21
C TYR A 62 11.27 -1.24 13.32
N ILE A 63 9.99 -1.54 13.54
CA ILE A 63 9.26 -2.54 12.75
C ILE A 63 9.23 -2.22 11.24
N PRO A 64 8.94 -0.98 10.78
CA PRO A 64 9.03 -0.65 9.35
C PRO A 64 10.45 -0.80 8.79
N ALA A 65 11.47 -0.42 9.56
CA ALA A 65 12.87 -0.59 9.16
C ALA A 65 13.22 -2.08 9.00
N LEU A 66 12.75 -2.93 9.92
CA LEU A 66 12.94 -4.38 9.86
C LEU A 66 12.18 -5.00 8.68
N ALA A 67 10.97 -4.53 8.39
CA ALA A 67 10.17 -4.98 7.25
C ALA A 67 10.82 -4.60 5.90
N MET A 68 11.64 -3.55 5.85
CA MET A 68 12.41 -3.17 4.66
C MET A 68 13.63 -4.06 4.39
N VAL A 69 14.09 -4.86 5.37
CA VAL A 69 15.24 -5.77 5.20
C VAL A 69 15.08 -6.73 4.01
N PRO A 70 14.00 -7.52 3.87
CA PRO A 70 13.82 -8.38 2.70
C PRO A 70 13.74 -7.59 1.39
N VAL A 71 13.20 -6.37 1.40
CA VAL A 71 13.15 -5.50 0.21
C VAL A 71 14.56 -5.13 -0.23
N MET A 72 15.42 -4.72 0.71
CA MET A 72 16.82 -4.43 0.42
C MET A 72 17.57 -5.66 -0.09
N PHE A 73 17.34 -6.84 0.49
CA PHE A 73 17.90 -8.09 -0.03
C PHE A 73 17.46 -8.36 -1.48
N LEU A 74 16.17 -8.19 -1.79
CA LEU A 74 15.66 -8.34 -3.16
C LEU A 74 16.31 -7.35 -4.12
N ILE A 75 16.45 -6.08 -3.72
CA ILE A 75 17.12 -5.05 -4.52
C ILE A 75 18.57 -5.45 -4.78
N LEU A 76 19.32 -5.88 -3.75
CA LEU A 76 20.71 -6.31 -3.88
C LEU A 76 20.82 -7.52 -4.81
N ILE A 77 19.94 -8.51 -4.68
CA ILE A 77 19.88 -9.67 -5.59
C ILE A 77 19.61 -9.20 -7.02
N LEU A 78 18.63 -8.31 -7.22
CA LEU A 78 18.25 -7.83 -8.54
C LEU A 78 19.39 -7.08 -9.23
N ILE A 79 20.08 -6.20 -8.50
CA ILE A 79 21.24 -5.46 -9.03
C ILE A 79 22.43 -6.41 -9.27
N SER A 80 22.59 -7.43 -8.44
CA SER A 80 23.68 -8.42 -8.59
C SER A 80 23.45 -9.41 -9.75
N ARG A 81 22.29 -9.38 -10.41
CA ARG A 81 21.97 -10.29 -11.53
C ARG A 81 22.51 -9.83 -12.90
N GLY A 82 23.11 -8.63 -12.98
CA GLY A 82 23.73 -8.11 -14.20
C GLY A 82 22.77 -7.33 -15.08
#